data_AF-A0A1F2YS71-F1
#
_entry.id   AF-A0A1F2YS71-F1
#
_cell.length_a   1.000
_cell.length_b   1.000
_cell.length_c   1.000
_cell.angle_alpha   90.00
_cell.angle_beta   90.00
_cell.angle_gamma   90.00
#
_symmetry.space_group_name_H-M   'P 1'
#
loop_
_entity.id
_entity.type
_entity.pdbx_description
1 polymer ?
#
loop_
_entity_poly.entity_id
_entity_poly.type
_entity_poly.pdbx_seq_one_letter_code
_entity_poly.pdbx_strand_id
1 'polypeptide(L)'
;MSETTDQNKTGSAITDFTTALVRKLQGEHKLARAVQKELVAIARNNQASQRLVHQAVLTLLDSRDFNDAVDIVTRSFPTIFGCESVRICIEGCEISAWPMDVMLMPPGHILSSLGESGIQLCARSDGDPALFGKDGTQITSHALIRIDLGELAPGALLAFGSREEGKFQPTQSADLLVFLARVVEKCLKNHLR
;
A
#
# COMPACT_ATOMS: atom_id res chain seq x y z
N MET A 1 -55.21 -50.26 26.12
CA MET A 1 -54.35 -49.13 26.53
C MET A 1 -52.90 -49.47 26.18
N SER A 2 -52.40 -49.03 25.02
CA SER A 2 -50.97 -48.88 24.68
C SER A 2 -50.86 -48.46 23.21
N GLU A 3 -51.09 -47.18 22.89
CA GLU A 3 -50.86 -46.68 21.52
C GLU A 3 -50.37 -45.21 21.47
N THR A 4 -50.20 -44.55 22.62
CA THR A 4 -49.91 -43.10 22.67
C THR A 4 -48.42 -42.73 22.79
N THR A 5 -47.50 -43.71 22.86
CA THR A 5 -46.08 -43.43 23.19
C THR A 5 -45.18 -43.23 21.97
N ASP A 6 -45.55 -43.72 20.78
CA ASP A 6 -44.67 -43.64 19.58
C ASP A 6 -44.81 -42.32 18.80
N GLN A 7 -46.01 -41.75 18.67
CA GLN A 7 -46.22 -40.51 17.91
C GLN A 7 -45.44 -39.31 18.47
N ASN A 8 -45.20 -39.28 19.79
CA ASN A 8 -44.52 -38.16 20.44
C ASN A 8 -43.00 -38.19 20.22
N LYS A 9 -42.40 -39.38 20.07
CA LYS A 9 -40.95 -39.53 19.80
C LYS A 9 -40.60 -39.17 18.36
N THR A 10 -41.44 -39.55 17.40
CA THR A 10 -41.21 -39.22 15.98
C THR A 10 -41.40 -37.73 15.71
N GLY A 11 -42.40 -37.09 16.34
CA GLY A 11 -42.63 -35.64 16.27
C GLY A 11 -41.47 -34.82 16.86
N SER A 12 -40.94 -35.24 18.02
CA SER A 12 -39.76 -34.60 18.63
C SER A 12 -38.53 -34.71 17.72
N ALA A 13 -38.23 -35.90 17.18
CA ALA A 13 -37.06 -36.11 16.33
C ALA A 13 -37.12 -35.32 15.00
N ILE A 14 -38.31 -35.16 14.40
CA ILE A 14 -38.52 -34.34 13.20
C ILE A 14 -38.37 -32.83 13.52
N THR A 15 -38.80 -32.40 14.70
CA THR A 15 -38.66 -31.02 15.17
C THR A 15 -37.19 -30.68 15.48
N ASP A 16 -36.43 -31.62 16.01
CA ASP A 16 -34.99 -31.47 16.27
C ASP A 16 -34.19 -31.38 14.96
N PHE A 17 -34.53 -32.21 13.96
CA PHE A 17 -33.85 -32.19 12.67
C PHE A 17 -34.11 -30.90 11.88
N THR A 18 -35.35 -30.43 11.87
CA THR A 18 -35.72 -29.14 11.25
C THR A 18 -35.08 -27.96 11.97
N THR A 19 -35.00 -27.99 13.30
CA THR A 19 -34.29 -26.99 14.10
C THR A 19 -32.79 -26.99 13.80
N ALA A 20 -32.17 -28.17 13.69
CA ALA A 20 -30.76 -28.30 13.34
C ALA A 20 -30.46 -27.77 11.93
N LEU A 21 -31.31 -28.07 10.95
CA LEU A 21 -31.17 -27.59 9.57
C LEU A 21 -31.32 -26.06 9.50
N VAL A 22 -32.31 -25.49 10.18
CA VAL A 22 -32.51 -24.03 10.24
C VAL A 22 -31.32 -23.34 10.90
N ARG A 23 -30.77 -23.90 11.99
CA ARG A 23 -29.55 -23.37 12.62
C ARG A 23 -28.36 -23.41 11.68
N LYS A 24 -28.18 -24.49 10.92
CA LYS A 24 -27.12 -24.60 9.92
C LYS A 24 -27.27 -23.53 8.83
N LEU A 25 -28.45 -23.38 8.24
CA LEU A 25 -28.73 -22.36 7.22
C LEU A 25 -28.55 -20.94 7.75
N GLN A 26 -28.97 -20.66 8.99
CA GLN A 26 -28.71 -19.38 9.63
C GLN A 26 -27.21 -19.12 9.86
N GLY A 27 -26.45 -20.16 10.19
CA GLY A 27 -24.98 -20.11 10.30
C GLY A 27 -24.32 -19.79 8.95
N GLU A 28 -24.69 -20.51 7.90
CA GLU A 28 -24.19 -20.29 6.53
C GLU A 28 -24.56 -18.89 6.02
N HIS A 29 -25.78 -18.42 6.25
CA HIS A 29 -26.20 -17.06 5.88
C HIS A 29 -25.43 -15.98 6.65
N LYS A 30 -25.18 -16.18 7.96
CA LYS A 30 -24.35 -15.26 8.76
C LYS A 30 -22.92 -15.20 8.23
N LEU A 31 -22.33 -16.35 7.92
CA LEU A 31 -20.99 -16.44 7.34
C LEU A 31 -20.92 -15.74 5.98
N ALA A 32 -21.87 -16.04 5.09
CA ALA A 32 -21.96 -15.41 3.77
C ALA A 32 -22.09 -13.88 3.86
N ARG A 33 -22.91 -13.37 4.80
CA ARG A 33 -23.01 -11.92 5.04
C ARG A 33 -21.73 -11.33 5.61
N ALA A 34 -21.00 -12.04 6.46
CA ALA A 34 -19.73 -11.57 6.99
C ALA A 34 -18.70 -11.43 5.85
N VAL A 35 -18.57 -12.46 5.01
CA VAL A 35 -17.70 -12.46 3.82
C VAL A 35 -18.08 -11.34 2.86
N GLN A 36 -19.38 -11.15 2.56
CA GLN A 36 -19.82 -10.08 1.69
C GLN A 36 -19.45 -8.69 2.23
N LYS A 37 -19.62 -8.46 3.53
CA LYS A 37 -19.24 -7.17 4.15
C LYS A 37 -17.74 -6.92 4.05
N GLU A 38 -16.94 -7.95 4.26
CA GLU A 38 -15.48 -7.88 4.12
C GLU A 38 -15.05 -7.59 2.69
N LEU A 39 -15.63 -8.28 1.70
CA LEU A 39 -15.37 -8.01 0.28
C LEU A 39 -15.73 -6.58 -0.13
N VAL A 40 -16.86 -6.05 0.35
CA VAL A 40 -17.24 -4.66 0.10
C VAL A 40 -16.24 -3.69 0.73
N ALA A 41 -15.74 -3.98 1.94
CA ALA A 41 -14.73 -3.15 2.59
C ALA A 41 -13.41 -3.15 1.80
N ILE A 42 -12.95 -4.33 1.36
CA ILE A 42 -11.75 -4.49 0.52
C ILE A 42 -11.92 -3.72 -0.79
N ALA A 43 -13.06 -3.88 -1.47
CA ALA A 43 -13.33 -3.19 -2.73
C ALA A 43 -13.35 -1.67 -2.57
N ARG A 44 -13.96 -1.15 -1.50
CA ARG A 44 -13.97 0.29 -1.19
C ARG A 44 -12.57 0.83 -0.92
N ASN A 45 -11.74 0.09 -0.18
CA ASN A 45 -10.36 0.46 0.08
C ASN A 45 -9.55 0.52 -1.22
N ASN A 46 -9.68 -0.50 -2.08
CA ASN A 46 -9.03 -0.51 -3.40
C ASN A 46 -9.48 0.67 -4.28
N GLN A 47 -10.77 0.97 -4.33
CA GLN A 47 -11.27 2.13 -5.06
C GLN A 47 -10.75 3.45 -4.49
N ALA A 48 -10.58 3.56 -3.17
CA ALA A 48 -9.98 4.73 -2.54
C ALA A 48 -8.52 4.88 -2.96
N SER A 49 -7.70 3.83 -2.82
CA SER A 49 -6.30 3.82 -3.27
C SER A 49 -6.17 4.17 -4.75
N GLN A 50 -7.05 3.63 -5.60
CA GLN A 50 -7.04 3.92 -7.03
C GLN A 50 -7.32 5.41 -7.32
N ARG A 51 -8.29 6.03 -6.63
CA ARG A 51 -8.56 7.47 -6.78
C ARG A 51 -7.34 8.31 -6.38
N LEU A 52 -6.69 7.98 -5.28
CA LEU A 52 -5.48 8.68 -4.83
C LEU A 52 -4.35 8.57 -5.85
N VAL A 53 -4.13 7.37 -6.39
CA VAL A 53 -3.12 7.15 -7.44
C VAL A 53 -3.46 7.91 -8.72
N HIS A 54 -4.71 7.90 -9.18
CA HIS A 54 -5.12 8.69 -10.34
C HIS A 54 -4.89 10.19 -10.12
N GLN A 55 -5.25 10.71 -8.95
CA GLN A 55 -5.01 12.12 -8.61
C GLN A 55 -3.50 12.44 -8.59
N ALA A 56 -2.68 11.59 -7.97
CA ALA A 56 -1.23 11.76 -7.94
C ALA A 56 -0.62 11.75 -9.35
N VAL A 57 -1.07 10.84 -10.21
CA VAL A 57 -0.63 10.76 -11.62
C VAL A 57 -0.97 12.03 -12.37
N LEU A 58 -2.22 12.51 -12.30
CA LEU A 58 -2.62 13.74 -12.98
C LEU A 58 -1.82 14.94 -12.49
N THR A 59 -1.66 15.07 -11.17
CA THR A 59 -0.88 16.16 -10.55
C THR A 59 0.58 16.12 -11.04
N LEU A 60 1.17 14.93 -11.17
CA LEU A 60 2.54 14.78 -11.64
C LEU A 60 2.70 15.13 -13.12
N LEU A 61 1.72 14.76 -13.95
CA LEU A 61 1.75 15.06 -15.39
C LEU A 61 1.66 16.56 -15.70
N ASP A 62 1.20 17.37 -14.75
CA ASP A 62 1.19 18.83 -14.84
C ASP A 62 2.58 19.46 -14.57
N SER A 63 3.59 18.66 -14.20
CA SER A 63 4.96 19.13 -13.97
C SER A 63 5.60 19.70 -15.24
N ARG A 64 6.24 20.87 -15.10
CA ARG A 64 6.84 21.59 -16.23
C ARG A 64 8.28 21.18 -16.52
N ASP A 65 9.00 20.76 -15.48
CA ASP A 65 10.39 20.35 -15.54
C ASP A 65 10.72 19.34 -14.43
N PHE A 66 11.98 18.91 -14.37
CA PHE A 66 12.45 17.92 -13.40
C PHE A 66 12.27 18.39 -11.94
N ASN A 67 12.55 19.66 -11.64
CA ASN A 67 12.46 20.20 -10.28
C ASN A 67 11.01 20.26 -9.83
N ASP A 68 10.11 20.74 -10.70
CA ASP A 68 8.67 20.79 -10.49
C ASP A 68 8.10 19.38 -10.24
N ALA A 69 8.57 18.37 -10.99
CA ALA A 69 8.18 16.98 -10.78
C ALA A 69 8.64 16.43 -9.42
N VAL A 70 9.90 16.70 -9.02
CA VAL A 70 10.42 16.33 -7.69
C VAL A 70 9.64 17.04 -6.58
N ASP A 71 9.32 18.32 -6.74
CA ASP A 71 8.52 19.10 -5.80
C ASP A 71 7.10 18.51 -5.64
N ILE A 72 6.45 18.13 -6.74
CA ILE A 72 5.13 17.48 -6.69
C ILE A 72 5.23 16.16 -5.92
N VAL A 73 6.23 15.33 -6.20
CA VAL A 73 6.42 14.06 -5.49
C VAL A 73 6.70 14.29 -4.00
N THR A 74 7.48 15.29 -3.64
CA THR A 74 7.92 15.48 -2.25
C THR A 74 6.96 16.31 -1.40
N ARG A 75 6.11 17.15 -2.01
CA ARG A 75 5.21 18.09 -1.31
C ARG A 75 3.73 17.77 -1.51
N SER A 76 3.32 17.39 -2.73
CA SER A 76 1.91 17.12 -3.04
C SER A 76 1.52 15.69 -2.68
N PHE A 77 2.36 14.70 -2.98
CA PHE A 77 2.02 13.29 -2.70
C PHE A 77 1.80 12.98 -1.22
N PRO A 78 2.58 13.50 -0.25
CA PRO A 78 2.28 13.29 1.18
C PRO A 78 0.85 13.67 1.53
N THR A 79 0.36 14.79 1.00
CA THR A 79 -1.02 15.25 1.20
C THR A 79 -2.03 14.32 0.54
N ILE A 80 -1.77 13.87 -0.70
CA ILE A 80 -2.67 12.98 -1.45
C ILE A 80 -2.80 11.62 -0.76
N PHE A 81 -1.68 11.02 -0.35
CA PHE A 81 -1.66 9.70 0.28
C PHE A 81 -1.91 9.74 1.80
N GLY A 82 -2.02 10.95 2.38
CA GLY A 82 -2.19 11.16 3.81
C GLY A 82 -1.06 10.55 4.62
N CYS A 83 0.18 10.67 4.15
CA CYS A 83 1.38 10.19 4.84
C CYS A 83 2.33 11.37 5.11
N GLU A 84 3.27 11.18 6.03
CA GLU A 84 4.12 12.28 6.49
C GLU A 84 5.22 12.64 5.50
N SER A 85 5.72 11.68 4.74
CA SER A 85 6.81 11.94 3.81
C SER A 85 6.71 11.06 2.58
N VAL A 86 7.02 11.64 1.42
CA VAL A 86 7.30 10.92 0.18
C VAL A 86 8.62 11.46 -0.36
N ARG A 87 9.59 10.57 -0.62
CA ARG A 87 10.95 10.94 -1.04
C ARG A 87 11.38 10.17 -2.27
N ILE A 88 12.18 10.83 -3.10
CA ILE A 88 12.98 10.19 -4.14
C ILE A 88 14.38 10.02 -3.55
N CYS A 89 14.87 8.79 -3.51
CA CYS A 89 16.22 8.50 -3.03
C CYS A 89 17.07 7.96 -4.18
N ILE A 90 18.31 8.42 -4.29
CA ILE A 90 19.26 8.06 -5.35
C ILE A 90 20.60 7.66 -4.73
N GLU A 91 21.20 6.60 -5.25
CA GLU A 91 22.52 6.11 -4.86
C GLU A 91 23.63 6.64 -5.75
N GLY A 92 24.80 6.85 -5.13
CA GLY A 92 26.07 6.93 -5.86
C GLY A 92 26.23 8.15 -6.77
N CYS A 93 25.39 9.18 -6.60
CA CYS A 93 25.49 10.43 -7.35
C CYS A 93 26.17 11.54 -6.53
N GLU A 94 26.81 12.49 -7.23
CA GLU A 94 27.32 13.72 -6.63
C GLU A 94 26.18 14.65 -6.20
N ILE A 95 26.39 15.35 -5.07
CA ILE A 95 25.39 16.22 -4.44
C ILE A 95 24.94 17.38 -5.33
N SER A 96 25.81 17.88 -6.19
CA SER A 96 25.55 18.99 -7.10
C SER A 96 24.64 18.64 -8.30
N ALA A 97 24.41 17.35 -8.57
CA ALA A 97 23.70 16.90 -9.76
C ALA A 97 22.18 16.83 -9.59
N TRP A 98 21.67 16.95 -8.36
CA TRP A 98 20.25 16.73 -8.04
C TRP A 98 19.67 17.84 -7.15
N PRO A 99 18.35 18.05 -7.18
CA PRO A 99 17.67 19.01 -6.30
C PRO A 99 17.83 18.61 -4.84
N MET A 100 17.83 19.60 -3.94
CA MET A 100 17.97 19.36 -2.49
C MET A 100 16.89 18.46 -1.90
N ASP A 101 15.72 18.37 -2.54
CA ASP A 101 14.60 17.56 -2.08
C ASP A 101 14.77 16.06 -2.45
N VAL A 102 15.79 15.71 -3.24
CA VAL A 102 16.21 14.32 -3.49
C VAL A 102 17.17 13.86 -2.40
N MET A 103 16.92 12.66 -1.86
CA MET A 103 17.78 12.04 -0.85
C MET A 103 18.94 11.30 -1.51
N LEU A 104 20.18 11.69 -1.19
CA LEU A 104 21.37 11.04 -1.71
C LEU A 104 21.92 10.04 -0.72
N MET A 105 22.23 8.84 -1.20
CA MET A 105 22.59 7.71 -0.36
C MET A 105 23.90 7.06 -0.82
N PRO A 106 24.65 6.42 0.10
CA PRO A 106 25.77 5.58 -0.27
C PRO A 106 25.33 4.44 -1.21
N PRO A 107 26.18 4.02 -2.17
CA PRO A 107 25.89 2.86 -3.01
C PRO A 107 25.58 1.60 -2.20
N GLY A 108 24.56 0.84 -2.61
CA GLY A 108 24.16 -0.43 -2.00
C GLY A 108 23.13 -0.32 -0.87
N HIS A 109 22.81 0.89 -0.41
CA HIS A 109 21.77 1.12 0.59
C HIS A 109 20.37 0.70 0.11
N ILE A 110 19.96 1.08 -1.09
CA ILE A 110 18.69 0.70 -1.74
C ILE A 110 18.58 -0.81 -1.84
N LEU A 111 19.64 -1.50 -2.26
CA LEU A 111 19.64 -2.96 -2.34
C LEU A 111 19.47 -3.59 -0.94
N SER A 112 20.15 -3.05 0.07
CA SER A 112 20.00 -3.53 1.45
C SER A 112 18.60 -3.28 2.02
N SER A 113 17.94 -2.19 1.60
CA SER A 113 16.64 -1.77 2.14
C SER A 113 15.44 -2.36 1.39
N LEU A 114 15.56 -2.74 0.11
CA LEU A 114 14.46 -3.34 -0.68
C LEU A 114 14.66 -4.83 -0.98
N GLY A 115 15.88 -5.35 -0.87
CA GLY A 115 16.22 -6.67 -1.39
C GLY A 115 16.04 -6.78 -2.91
N GLU A 116 15.92 -8.01 -3.41
CA GLU A 116 15.87 -8.29 -4.85
C GLU A 116 14.50 -8.05 -5.49
N SER A 117 13.42 -8.03 -4.71
CA SER A 117 12.05 -7.85 -5.23
C SER A 117 11.80 -6.46 -5.82
N GLY A 118 12.63 -5.47 -5.45
CA GLY A 118 12.45 -4.08 -5.84
C GLY A 118 11.23 -3.41 -5.22
N ILE A 119 10.59 -4.05 -4.24
CA ILE A 119 9.49 -3.49 -3.46
C ILE A 119 9.47 -4.04 -2.04
N GLN A 120 9.23 -3.14 -1.07
CA GLN A 120 9.08 -3.49 0.33
C GLN A 120 7.96 -2.67 0.98
N LEU A 121 6.97 -3.34 1.56
CA LEU A 121 6.00 -2.73 2.46
C LEU A 121 6.33 -3.14 3.89
N CYS A 122 6.43 -2.18 4.78
CA CYS A 122 6.82 -2.39 6.16
C CYS A 122 5.77 -1.79 7.10
N ALA A 123 5.06 -2.66 7.83
CA ALA A 123 4.01 -2.24 8.76
C ALA A 123 4.57 -1.62 10.05
N ARG A 124 5.81 -1.96 10.41
CA ARG A 124 6.49 -1.48 11.62
C ARG A 124 7.98 -1.30 11.36
N SER A 125 8.47 -0.08 11.56
CA SER A 125 9.85 0.33 11.36
C SER A 125 10.32 1.17 12.54
N ASP A 126 11.60 1.09 12.87
CA ASP A 126 12.24 1.95 13.88
C ASP A 126 12.62 3.34 13.30
N GLY A 127 12.21 3.62 12.06
CA GLY A 127 12.54 4.84 11.33
C GLY A 127 13.86 4.75 10.58
N ASP A 128 13.95 5.51 9.49
CA ASP A 128 15.16 5.60 8.67
C ASP A 128 15.41 7.05 8.24
N PRO A 129 16.27 7.79 8.97
CA PRO A 129 16.65 9.16 8.62
C PRO A 129 17.35 9.28 7.26
N ALA A 130 17.99 8.21 6.76
CA ALA A 130 18.63 8.24 5.46
C ALA A 130 17.59 8.25 4.33
N LEU A 131 16.47 7.53 4.50
CA LEU A 131 15.37 7.51 3.53
C LEU A 131 14.43 8.72 3.63
N PHE A 132 14.15 9.18 4.85
CA PHE A 132 13.08 10.16 5.09
C PHE A 132 13.58 11.52 5.61
N GLY A 133 14.89 11.69 5.76
CA GLY A 133 15.48 12.93 6.26
C GLY A 133 15.02 13.26 7.67
N LYS A 134 14.60 14.52 7.88
CA LYS A 134 14.20 15.04 9.20
C LYS A 134 13.03 14.30 9.85
N ASP A 135 12.13 13.74 9.04
CA ASP A 135 10.96 13.00 9.53
C ASP A 135 11.28 11.53 9.84
N GLY A 136 12.46 11.04 9.44
CA GLY A 136 12.75 9.61 9.43
C GLY A 136 12.72 8.92 10.78
N THR A 137 13.06 9.61 11.87
CA THR A 137 12.98 9.04 13.23
C THR A 137 11.55 8.87 13.74
N GLN A 138 10.57 9.49 13.08
CA GLN A 138 9.15 9.42 13.46
C GLN A 138 8.36 8.45 12.57
N ILE A 139 8.94 8.01 11.45
CA ILE A 139 8.29 7.07 10.53
C ILE A 139 8.24 5.69 11.17
N THR A 140 7.03 5.18 11.38
CA THR A 140 6.76 3.87 11.99
C THR A 140 6.29 2.83 10.98
N SER A 141 5.88 3.24 9.78
CA SER A 141 5.59 2.34 8.66
C SER A 141 6.01 2.95 7.33
N HIS A 142 6.42 2.14 6.37
CA HIS A 142 6.89 2.64 5.08
C HIS A 142 6.60 1.73 3.89
N ALA A 143 6.59 2.30 2.70
CA ALA A 143 6.60 1.59 1.43
C ALA A 143 7.77 2.08 0.58
N LEU A 144 8.63 1.17 0.13
CA LEU A 144 9.76 1.45 -0.74
C LEU A 144 9.55 0.76 -2.07
N ILE A 145 9.68 1.51 -3.17
CA ILE A 145 9.53 0.98 -4.53
C ILE A 145 10.72 1.43 -5.37
N ARG A 146 11.43 0.49 -5.99
CA ARG A 146 12.55 0.79 -6.89
C ARG A 146 12.05 1.51 -8.15
N ILE A 147 12.77 2.55 -8.56
CA ILE A 147 12.59 3.24 -9.84
C ILE A 147 13.91 3.24 -10.61
N ASP A 148 13.84 3.39 -11.93
CA ASP A 148 15.02 3.45 -12.81
C ASP A 148 15.09 4.79 -13.55
N LEU A 149 16.01 5.66 -13.13
CA LEU A 149 16.21 6.98 -13.75
C LEU A 149 17.25 6.95 -14.89
N GLY A 150 17.66 5.77 -15.34
CA GLY A 150 18.64 5.58 -16.40
C GLY A 150 20.08 5.66 -15.90
N GLU A 151 21.03 5.86 -16.81
CA GLU A 151 22.48 5.79 -16.53
C GLU A 151 22.95 6.84 -15.52
N LEU A 152 22.25 7.97 -15.41
CA LEU A 152 22.57 9.03 -14.46
C LEU A 152 22.29 8.63 -13.00
N ALA A 153 21.37 7.69 -12.76
CA ALA A 153 20.95 7.25 -11.43
C ALA A 153 20.44 5.80 -11.47
N PRO A 154 21.34 4.80 -11.55
CA PRO A 154 20.98 3.38 -11.71
C PRO A 154 20.39 2.76 -10.44
N GLY A 155 20.66 3.36 -9.29
CA GLY A 155 20.05 3.04 -8.00
C GLY A 155 19.13 4.17 -7.58
N ALA A 156 17.82 3.99 -7.75
CA ALA A 156 16.83 4.95 -7.26
C ALA A 156 15.60 4.23 -6.68
N LEU A 157 14.95 4.88 -5.71
CA LEU A 157 13.70 4.41 -5.13
C LEU A 157 12.76 5.57 -4.83
N LEU A 158 11.49 5.24 -4.70
CA LEU A 158 10.44 6.07 -4.15
C LEU A 158 10.07 5.53 -2.77
N ALA A 159 10.20 6.37 -1.75
CA ALA A 159 9.92 6.02 -0.36
C ALA A 159 8.70 6.78 0.16
N PHE A 160 7.68 6.04 0.61
CA PHE A 160 6.54 6.58 1.35
C PHE A 160 6.73 6.25 2.82
N GLY A 161 6.61 7.26 3.69
CA GLY A 161 6.78 7.13 5.13
C GLY A 161 5.54 7.61 5.85
N SER A 162 5.10 6.83 6.83
CA SER A 162 3.95 7.13 7.69
C SER A 162 4.28 7.00 9.18
N ARG A 163 3.66 7.83 10.03
CA ARG A 163 3.68 7.70 11.50
C ARG A 163 2.59 6.78 12.03
N GLU A 164 1.60 6.45 11.19
CA GLU A 164 0.59 5.44 11.47
C GLU A 164 1.20 4.05 11.27
N GLU A 165 1.30 3.27 12.36
CA GLU A 165 1.68 1.86 12.30
C GLU A 165 0.66 1.07 11.47
N GLY A 166 1.13 0.13 10.66
CA GLY A 166 0.26 -0.72 9.86
C GLY A 166 -0.43 -0.03 8.68
N LYS A 167 -0.07 1.21 8.33
CA LYS A 167 -0.56 1.86 7.10
C LYS A 167 -0.13 1.09 5.85
N PHE A 168 1.14 0.73 5.78
CA PHE A 168 1.74 -0.07 4.70
C PHE A 168 1.93 -1.52 5.14
N GLN A 169 0.95 -2.38 4.86
CA GLN A 169 1.01 -3.78 5.29
C GLN A 169 1.59 -4.68 4.20
N PRO A 170 2.47 -5.64 4.53
CA PRO A 170 2.98 -6.62 3.57
C PRO A 170 1.89 -7.43 2.85
N THR A 171 0.71 -7.57 3.46
CA THR A 171 -0.45 -8.27 2.90
C THR A 171 -1.26 -7.43 1.90
N GLN A 172 -1.04 -6.11 1.85
CA GLN A 172 -1.70 -5.25 0.86
C GLN A 172 -1.09 -5.49 -0.52
N SER A 173 -1.94 -5.48 -1.56
CA SER A 173 -1.41 -5.40 -2.92
C SER A 173 -0.72 -4.05 -3.11
N ALA A 174 0.50 -4.11 -3.64
CA ALA A 174 1.28 -2.94 -3.97
C ALA A 174 1.13 -2.49 -5.43
N ASP A 175 0.26 -3.15 -6.21
CA ASP A 175 0.19 -2.97 -7.67
C ASP A 175 -0.04 -1.51 -8.08
N LEU A 176 -0.87 -0.77 -7.32
CA LEU A 176 -1.15 0.63 -7.55
C LEU A 176 0.07 1.53 -7.26
N LEU A 177 0.83 1.23 -6.21
CA LEU A 177 2.07 1.96 -5.89
C LEU A 177 3.17 1.65 -6.90
N VAL A 178 3.27 0.39 -7.36
CA VAL A 178 4.18 0.01 -8.44
C VAL A 178 3.82 0.75 -9.73
N PHE A 179 2.54 0.80 -10.09
CA PHE A 179 2.07 1.57 -11.24
C PHE A 179 2.46 3.05 -11.12
N LEU A 180 2.18 3.67 -9.97
CA LEU A 180 2.57 5.06 -9.71
C LEU A 180 4.08 5.25 -9.85
N ALA A 181 4.89 4.37 -9.27
CA ALA A 181 6.35 4.43 -9.37
C ALA A 181 6.83 4.38 -10.83
N ARG A 182 6.19 3.57 -11.69
CA ARG A 182 6.48 3.53 -13.13
C ARG A 182 6.07 4.79 -13.87
N VAL A 183 4.99 5.45 -13.45
CA VAL A 183 4.61 6.76 -14.00
C VAL A 183 5.63 7.83 -13.58
N VAL A 184 6.02 7.85 -12.30
CA VAL A 184 7.07 8.73 -11.77
C VAL A 184 8.37 8.54 -12.53
N GLU A 185 8.81 7.29 -12.68
CA GLU A 185 10.01 6.93 -13.45
C GLU A 185 9.98 7.53 -14.87
N LYS A 186 8.89 7.33 -15.60
CA LYS A 186 8.74 7.83 -16.97
C LYS A 186 8.71 9.36 -17.03
N CYS A 187 8.01 10.00 -16.09
CA CYS A 187 7.92 11.46 -16.03
C CYS A 187 9.29 12.09 -15.77
N LEU A 188 10.02 11.59 -14.77
CA LEU A 188 11.35 12.07 -14.43
C LEU A 188 12.35 11.84 -15.57
N LYS A 189 12.37 10.64 -16.16
CA LYS A 189 13.21 10.35 -17.34
C LYS A 189 12.92 11.27 -18.52
N ASN A 190 11.66 11.65 -18.73
CA ASN A 190 11.30 12.55 -19.81
C ASN A 190 11.89 13.95 -19.61
N HIS A 191 11.93 14.43 -18.37
CA HIS A 191 12.51 15.72 -18.01
C HIS A 191 14.05 15.73 -17.93
N LEU A 192 14.68 14.56 -17.89
CA LEU A 192 16.15 14.40 -17.92
C LEU A 192 16.74 14.30 -19.33
N ARG A 193 15.90 14.31 -20.38
CA ARG A 193 16.31 14.21 -21.78
C ARG A 193 16.65 15.55 -22.42
#